data_AF-A0ABD5DUF7-F1
#
_entry.id   AF-A0ABD5DUF7-F1
#
_cell.length_a   1.000
_cell.length_b   1.000
_cell.length_c   1.000
_cell.angle_alpha   90.00
_cell.angle_beta   90.00
_cell.angle_gamma   90.00
#
_symmetry.space_group_name_H-M   'P 1'
#
loop_
_entity.id
_entity.type
_entity.pdbx_description
1 polymer ?
#
loop_
_entity_poly.entity_id
_entity_poly.type
_entity_poly.pdbx_seq_one_letter_code
_entity_poly.pdbx_strand_id
1 'polypeptide(L)'
;LILEGEAEYRDSDGNHVQAKAGEALLIATQPGVSYSEHNLSKEQSLTRMQLWLDACPQRENPLQQKINVADATLQLLASPEGGDNSLQLRQQAWVYHIALEKGEQINVQLHGPRAYLQSIHGSVHAVAQEQQKQALT
;
A
#
# COMPACT_ATOMS: atom_id res chain seq x y z
N LEU A 1 -5.40 -1.33 -3.00
CA LEU A 1 -6.09 -0.06 -2.63
C LEU A 1 -7.33 0.05 -3.51
N ILE A 2 -8.51 0.08 -2.90
CA ILE A 2 -9.76 0.26 -3.63
C ILE A 2 -10.03 1.76 -3.76
N LEU A 3 -10.16 2.23 -5.00
CA LEU A 3 -10.39 3.64 -5.34
C LEU A 3 -11.89 3.90 -5.55
N GLU A 4 -12.62 2.93 -6.09
CA GLU A 4 -14.05 3.02 -6.35
C GLU A 4 -14.70 1.64 -6.23
N GLY A 5 -15.93 1.58 -5.72
CA GLY A 5 -16.70 0.35 -5.61
C GLY A 5 -16.26 -0.55 -4.45
N GLU A 6 -16.54 -1.84 -4.59
CA GLU A 6 -16.25 -2.87 -3.60
C GLU A 6 -15.91 -4.20 -4.28
N ALA A 7 -14.96 -4.91 -3.68
CA ALA A 7 -14.48 -6.18 -4.19
C ALA A 7 -14.43 -7.22 -3.07
N GLU A 8 -14.65 -8.46 -3.46
CA GLU A 8 -14.39 -9.62 -2.63
C GLU A 8 -13.21 -10.41 -3.19
N TYR A 9 -12.28 -10.72 -2.30
CA TYR A 9 -11.12 -11.56 -2.57
C TYR A 9 -11.36 -12.91 -1.91
N ARG A 10 -11.14 -13.99 -2.66
CA ARG A 10 -11.27 -15.36 -2.17
C ARG A 10 -10.02 -16.15 -2.51
N ASP A 11 -9.65 -17.08 -1.64
CA ASP A 11 -8.61 -18.06 -1.92
C ASP A 11 -9.15 -19.50 -2.01
N SER A 12 -8.34 -20.42 -2.53
CA SER A 12 -8.71 -21.84 -2.67
C SER A 12 -8.84 -22.58 -1.34
N ASP A 13 -8.32 -22.02 -0.25
CA ASP A 13 -8.35 -22.61 1.08
C ASP A 13 -9.62 -22.21 1.86
N GLY A 14 -10.46 -21.36 1.25
CA GLY A 14 -11.76 -20.94 1.77
C GLY A 14 -11.74 -19.60 2.50
N ASN A 15 -10.59 -18.93 2.60
CA ASN A 15 -10.53 -17.59 3.17
C ASN A 15 -11.12 -16.58 2.18
N HIS A 16 -11.77 -15.57 2.73
CA HIS A 16 -12.31 -14.47 1.95
C HIS A 16 -12.28 -13.16 2.74
N VAL A 17 -12.17 -12.06 2.00
CA VAL A 17 -12.19 -10.71 2.56
C VAL A 17 -12.79 -9.74 1.55
N GLN A 18 -13.61 -8.83 2.07
CA GLN A 18 -14.19 -7.75 1.29
C GLN A 18 -13.43 -6.45 1.57
N ALA A 19 -13.20 -5.68 0.50
CA ALA A 19 -12.62 -4.35 0.58
C ALA A 19 -13.45 -3.37 -0.25
N LYS A 20 -13.70 -2.18 0.29
CA LYS A 20 -14.45 -1.10 -0.36
C LYS A 20 -13.59 0.12 -0.59
N ALA A 21 -14.07 1.05 -1.40
CA ALA A 21 -13.41 2.33 -1.67
C ALA A 21 -12.93 3.00 -0.38
N GLY A 22 -11.67 3.47 -0.41
CA GLY A 22 -10.99 4.02 0.76
C GLY A 22 -10.33 2.97 1.67
N GLU A 23 -10.33 1.69 1.31
CA GLU A 23 -9.61 0.65 2.05
C GLU A 23 -8.36 0.16 1.28
N ALA A 24 -7.28 -0.06 2.03
CA ALA A 24 -6.11 -0.78 1.56
C ALA A 24 -6.11 -2.19 2.17
N LEU A 25 -6.04 -3.19 1.28
CA LEU A 25 -5.99 -4.60 1.61
C LEU A 25 -4.60 -5.14 1.27
N LEU A 26 -4.03 -5.92 2.19
CA LEU A 26 -2.87 -6.75 1.96
C LEU A 26 -3.27 -8.23 2.05
N ILE A 27 -2.87 -9.00 1.03
CA ILE A 27 -3.00 -10.46 0.99
C ILE A 27 -1.59 -11.05 0.99
N ALA A 28 -1.23 -11.76 2.07
CA ALA A 28 0.03 -12.47 2.18
C ALA A 28 -0.07 -13.84 1.47
N THR A 29 0.21 -13.82 0.17
CA THR A 29 0.03 -15.01 -0.69
C THR A 29 0.84 -16.21 -0.23
N GLN A 30 0.23 -17.39 -0.37
CA GLN A 30 0.79 -18.70 -0.02
C GLN A 30 1.14 -19.51 -1.27
N PRO A 31 2.20 -20.33 -1.24
CA PRO A 31 2.53 -21.23 -2.34
C PRO A 31 1.41 -22.22 -2.62
N GLY A 32 1.06 -22.42 -3.90
CA GLY A 32 0.06 -23.41 -4.32
C GLY A 32 -1.40 -22.99 -4.11
N VAL A 33 -1.64 -21.80 -3.56
CA VAL A 33 -2.99 -21.25 -3.34
C VAL A 33 -3.39 -20.37 -4.53
N SER A 34 -4.60 -20.55 -5.04
CA SER A 34 -5.18 -19.69 -6.07
C SER A 34 -6.04 -18.59 -5.46
N TYR A 35 -6.05 -17.41 -6.08
CA TYR A 35 -6.83 -16.25 -5.62
C TYR A 35 -7.78 -15.77 -6.71
N SER A 36 -8.99 -15.39 -6.33
CA SER A 36 -9.95 -14.70 -7.20
C SER A 36 -10.35 -13.35 -6.61
N GLU A 37 -10.65 -12.40 -7.49
CA GLU A 37 -11.15 -11.07 -7.16
C GLU A 37 -12.46 -10.86 -7.92
N HIS A 38 -13.52 -10.48 -7.21
CA HIS A 38 -14.84 -10.26 -7.78
C HIS A 38 -15.36 -8.87 -7.42
N ASN A 39 -15.82 -8.11 -8.40
CA ASN A 39 -16.65 -6.94 -8.15
C ASN A 39 -17.99 -7.42 -7.57
N LEU A 40 -18.36 -6.93 -6.38
CA LEU A 40 -19.60 -7.31 -5.71
C LEU A 40 -20.82 -6.60 -6.30
N SER A 41 -20.61 -5.44 -6.93
CA SER A 41 -21.70 -4.67 -7.53
C SER A 41 -22.02 -5.15 -8.95
N LYS A 42 -23.32 -5.21 -9.25
CA LYS A 42 -23.82 -5.44 -10.62
C LYS A 42 -24.01 -4.14 -11.41
N GLU A 43 -23.96 -3.01 -10.74
CA GLU A 43 -24.28 -1.69 -11.31
C GLU A 43 -23.08 -0.74 -11.25
N GLN A 44 -22.28 -0.81 -10.18
CA GLN A 44 -21.12 0.05 -9.97
C GLN A 44 -19.84 -0.62 -10.46
N SER A 45 -18.96 0.18 -11.06
CA SER A 45 -17.63 -0.27 -11.48
C SER A 45 -16.69 -0.41 -10.26
N LEU A 46 -15.72 -1.30 -10.39
CA LEU A 46 -14.62 -1.46 -9.44
C LEU A 46 -13.36 -0.82 -10.04
N THR A 47 -12.80 0.16 -9.33
CA THR A 47 -11.50 0.76 -9.66
C THR A 47 -10.54 0.49 -8.51
N ARG A 48 -9.41 -0.16 -8.80
CA ARG A 48 -8.41 -0.51 -7.76
C ARG A 48 -6.98 -0.49 -8.27
N MET A 49 -6.08 -0.05 -7.41
CA MET A 49 -4.63 -0.11 -7.63
C MET A 49 -4.03 -1.30 -6.88
N GLN A 50 -3.20 -2.06 -7.59
CA GLN A 50 -2.58 -3.29 -7.10
C GLN A 50 -1.05 -3.19 -7.18
N LEU A 51 -0.39 -3.58 -6.09
CA LEU A 51 1.07 -3.60 -5.97
C LEU A 51 1.49 -5.02 -5.60
N TRP A 52 2.49 -5.54 -6.31
CA TRP A 52 3.11 -6.83 -6.00
C TRP A 52 4.51 -6.58 -5.48
N LEU A 53 4.79 -7.14 -4.31
CA LEU A 53 6.09 -7.06 -3.65
C LEU A 53 6.65 -8.47 -3.51
N ASP A 54 7.91 -8.64 -3.89
CA ASP A 54 8.60 -9.91 -3.74
C ASP A 54 8.56 -10.39 -2.30
N ALA A 55 8.24 -11.65 -2.12
CA ALA A 55 7.99 -12.26 -0.84
C ALA A 55 9.19 -13.06 -0.35
N CYS A 56 9.54 -12.89 0.94
CA CYS A 56 10.37 -13.85 1.65
C CYS A 56 9.44 -14.84 2.38
N PRO A 57 9.27 -16.08 1.90
CA PRO A 57 8.28 -17.02 2.46
C PRO A 57 8.60 -17.47 3.89
N GLN A 58 9.84 -17.27 4.37
CA GLN A 58 10.27 -17.67 5.71
C GLN A 58 9.73 -16.77 6.83
N ARG A 59 9.22 -15.58 6.50
CA ARG A 59 8.68 -14.63 7.48
C ARG A 59 7.16 -14.77 7.54
N GLU A 60 6.66 -15.14 8.72
CA GLU A 60 5.22 -15.20 8.98
C GLU A 60 4.59 -13.81 8.87
N ASN A 61 3.37 -13.77 8.34
CA ASN A 61 2.55 -12.57 8.24
C ASN A 61 1.07 -13.00 8.23
N PRO A 62 0.14 -12.24 8.83
CA PRO A 62 -1.29 -12.55 8.72
C PRO A 62 -1.72 -12.65 7.25
N LEU A 63 -2.55 -13.66 6.92
CA LEU A 63 -3.00 -13.94 5.56
C LEU A 63 -3.67 -12.73 4.90
N GLN A 64 -4.46 -12.01 5.68
CA GLN A 64 -5.19 -10.82 5.25
C GLN A 64 -5.11 -9.74 6.31
N GLN A 65 -4.84 -8.51 5.87
CA GLN A 65 -4.81 -7.33 6.72
C GLN A 65 -5.47 -6.18 5.98
N LYS A 66 -6.20 -5.33 6.70
CA LYS A 66 -6.91 -4.21 6.10
C LYS A 66 -6.78 -2.96 6.94
N ILE A 67 -6.65 -1.82 6.28
CA ILE A 67 -6.61 -0.50 6.91
C ILE A 67 -7.48 0.47 6.11
N ASN A 68 -8.09 1.43 6.80
CA ASN A 68 -8.75 2.56 6.16
C ASN A 68 -7.72 3.60 5.76
N VAL A 69 -7.84 4.12 4.54
CA VAL A 69 -7.13 5.31 4.12
C VAL A 69 -7.77 6.50 4.83
N ALA A 70 -7.00 7.14 5.69
CA ALA A 70 -7.41 8.29 6.46
C ALA A 70 -7.37 9.55 5.58
N ASP A 71 -8.20 10.53 5.95
CA ASP A 71 -8.11 11.89 5.41
C ASP A 71 -6.95 12.62 6.10
N ALA A 72 -5.73 12.26 5.70
CA ALA A 72 -4.48 12.80 6.23
C ALA A 72 -3.50 13.06 5.09
N THR A 73 -2.70 14.11 5.23
CA THR A 73 -1.75 14.53 4.19
C THR A 73 -0.73 13.44 3.85
N LEU A 74 -0.26 12.73 4.88
CA LEU A 74 0.65 11.61 4.76
C LEU A 74 0.22 10.52 5.73
N GLN A 75 -0.06 9.32 5.23
CA GLN A 75 -0.40 8.16 6.02
C GLN A 75 0.52 7.00 5.65
N LEU A 76 1.12 6.36 6.65
CA LEU A 76 1.82 5.10 6.46
C LEU A 76 0.79 3.96 6.31
N LEU A 77 0.66 3.41 5.11
CA LEU A 77 -0.28 2.31 4.84
C LEU A 77 0.33 0.94 5.15
N ALA A 78 1.61 0.73 4.87
CA ALA A 78 2.27 -0.54 5.09
C ALA A 78 3.75 -0.39 5.44
N SER A 79 4.24 -1.19 6.38
CA SER A 79 5.63 -1.16 6.86
C SER A 79 6.10 -2.53 7.36
N PRO A 80 7.41 -2.79 7.56
CA PRO A 80 7.91 -4.12 7.91
C PRO A 80 7.40 -4.66 9.25
N GLU A 81 7.19 -3.77 10.23
CA GLU A 81 6.75 -4.14 11.59
C GLU A 81 5.33 -3.69 11.93
N GLY A 82 4.59 -3.13 10.96
CA GLY A 82 3.24 -2.60 11.21
C GLY A 82 3.21 -1.37 12.13
N GLY A 83 4.26 -0.54 12.10
CA GLY A 83 4.32 0.71 12.88
C GLY A 83 3.20 1.68 12.52
N ASP A 84 2.80 2.55 13.45
CA ASP A 84 1.70 3.52 13.28
C ASP A 84 0.36 2.89 12.84
N ASN A 85 0.08 1.65 13.27
CA ASN A 85 -1.08 0.84 12.87
C ASN A 85 -1.14 0.55 11.36
N SER A 86 0.01 0.58 10.67
CA SER A 86 0.11 0.21 9.26
C SER A 86 0.03 -1.31 9.05
N LEU A 87 -0.27 -1.71 7.82
CA LEU A 87 -0.23 -3.12 7.41
C LEU A 87 1.19 -3.67 7.57
N GLN A 88 1.32 -4.84 8.17
CA GLN A 88 2.61 -5.49 8.35
C GLN A 88 3.07 -6.13 7.02
N LEU A 89 4.27 -5.78 6.58
CA LEU A 89 4.95 -6.33 5.41
C LEU A 89 6.02 -7.32 5.81
N ARG A 90 6.26 -8.31 4.94
CA ARG A 90 7.42 -9.20 5.06
C ARG A 90 8.66 -8.68 4.32
N GLN A 91 8.57 -7.50 3.73
CA GLN A 91 9.63 -6.80 3.00
C GLN A 91 10.15 -5.61 3.79
N GLN A 92 11.42 -5.24 3.56
CA GLN A 92 11.98 -3.97 4.04
C GLN A 92 11.52 -2.82 3.12
N ALA A 93 10.23 -2.51 3.17
CA ALA A 93 9.60 -1.47 2.38
C ALA A 93 8.57 -0.69 3.22
N TRP A 94 8.35 0.58 2.85
CA TRP A 94 7.34 1.44 3.44
C TRP A 94 6.47 2.00 2.32
N VAL A 95 5.16 1.86 2.48
CA VAL A 95 4.16 2.34 1.52
C VAL A 95 3.37 3.45 2.17
N TYR A 96 3.45 4.64 1.59
CA TYR A 96 2.74 5.82 2.06
C TYR A 96 1.60 6.17 1.11
N HIS A 97 0.48 6.61 1.67
CA HIS A 97 -0.56 7.35 0.97
C HIS A 97 -0.34 8.84 1.19
N ILE A 98 -0.43 9.62 0.12
CA ILE A 98 -0.21 11.05 0.14
C ILE A 98 -1.43 11.72 -0.48
N ALA A 99 -2.08 12.60 0.28
CA ALA A 99 -3.14 13.47 -0.19
C ALA A 99 -2.67 14.92 0.00
N LEU A 100 -2.56 15.67 -1.09
CA LEU A 100 -2.09 17.06 -1.04
C LEU A 100 -3.12 17.95 -1.73
N GLU A 101 -3.46 19.04 -1.06
CA GLU A 101 -4.16 20.14 -1.70
C GLU A 101 -3.23 20.93 -2.62
N LYS A 102 -3.81 21.68 -3.55
CA LYS A 102 -3.03 22.48 -4.51
C LYS A 102 -2.12 23.47 -3.78
N GLY A 103 -0.82 23.30 -3.95
CA GLY A 103 0.21 24.18 -3.38
C GLY A 103 0.80 23.67 -2.07
N GLU A 104 0.25 22.60 -1.49
CA GLU A 104 0.85 21.94 -0.34
C GLU A 104 2.12 21.18 -0.71
N GLN A 105 3.01 21.05 0.27
CA GLN A 105 4.29 20.35 0.13
C GLN A 105 4.56 19.54 1.38
N ILE A 106 5.13 18.36 1.19
CA ILE A 106 5.61 17.51 2.27
C ILE A 106 7.02 17.02 1.99
N ASN A 107 7.74 16.70 3.06
CA ASN A 107 9.02 16.01 2.99
C ASN A 107 8.83 14.58 3.47
N VAL A 108 9.29 13.61 2.67
CA VAL A 108 9.26 12.20 3.03
C VAL A 108 10.70 11.72 3.16
N GLN A 109 11.07 11.24 4.36
CA GLN A 109 12.38 10.64 4.56
C GLN A 109 12.38 9.21 3.99
N LEU A 110 13.41 8.89 3.21
CA LEU A 110 13.57 7.56 2.64
C LEU A 110 14.32 6.64 3.61
N HIS A 111 13.72 5.48 3.89
CA HIS A 111 14.37 4.43 4.70
C HIS A 111 15.36 3.56 3.90
N GLY A 112 15.34 3.67 2.56
CA GLY A 112 16.17 2.88 1.67
C GLY A 112 16.71 3.68 0.50
N PRO A 113 17.59 3.09 -0.31
CA PRO A 113 18.29 3.79 -1.40
C PRO A 113 17.42 4.00 -2.65
N ARG A 114 16.16 3.54 -2.65
CA ARG A 114 15.26 3.60 -3.80
C ARG A 114 13.87 4.02 -3.36
N ALA A 115 13.20 4.81 -4.18
CA ALA A 115 11.82 5.22 -4.00
C ALA A 115 11.07 5.09 -5.32
N TYR A 116 9.76 4.88 -5.23
CA TYR A 116 8.84 4.87 -6.35
C TYR A 116 7.65 5.77 -6.01
N LEU A 117 7.32 6.70 -6.91
CA LEU A 117 6.20 7.62 -6.75
C LEU A 117 5.17 7.34 -7.84
N GLN A 118 3.96 6.99 -7.43
CA GLN A 118 2.81 6.77 -8.31
C GLN A 118 1.77 7.85 -8.02
N SER A 119 1.41 8.62 -9.04
CA SER A 119 0.25 9.50 -8.97
C SER A 119 -1.02 8.68 -9.19
N ILE A 120 -1.93 8.68 -8.22
CA ILE A 120 -3.27 8.08 -8.37
C ILE A 120 -4.15 9.02 -9.19
N HIS A 121 -4.15 10.31 -8.85
CA HIS A 121 -4.77 11.38 -9.61
C HIS A 121 -3.99 12.70 -9.40
N GLY A 122 -4.21 13.66 -10.30
CA GLY A 122 -3.53 14.97 -10.25
C GLY A 122 -2.10 14.93 -10.79
N SER A 123 -1.30 15.94 -10.41
CA SER A 123 0.10 16.04 -10.78
C SER A 123 0.94 16.48 -9.60
N VAL A 124 2.19 16.01 -9.55
CA VAL A 124 3.13 16.31 -8.48
C VAL A 124 4.54 16.41 -9.06
N HIS A 125 5.38 17.23 -8.44
CA HIS A 125 6.80 17.32 -8.72
C HIS A 125 7.58 16.87 -7.48
N ALA A 126 8.52 15.95 -7.66
CA ALA A 126 9.40 15.50 -6.60
C ALA A 126 10.79 16.13 -6.78
N VAL A 127 11.36 16.64 -5.68
CA VAL A 127 12.71 17.19 -5.63
C VAL A 127 13.50 16.41 -4.59
N ALA A 128 14.64 15.86 -5.00
CA ALA A 128 15.56 15.22 -4.08
C ALA A 128 16.53 16.26 -3.51
N GLN A 129 16.60 16.37 -2.18
CA GLN A 129 17.64 17.14 -1.50
C GLN A 129 18.80 16.19 -1.20
N GLU A 130 19.93 16.36 -1.88
CA GLU A 130 21.17 15.68 -1.48
C GLU A 130 21.67 16.33 -0.19
N GLN A 131 21.66 15.57 0.92
CA GLN A 131 22.47 15.94 2.07
C GLN A 131 23.93 15.77 1.68
N GLN A 132 24.68 16.87 1.61
CA GLN A 132 26.15 16.81 1.50
C GLN A 132 26.68 15.93 2.62
N LYS A 133 27.26 14.78 2.26
CA LYS A 133 28.07 14.00 3.20
C LYS A 133 29.22 14.90 3.63
N GLN A 134 29.15 15.45 4.84
CA GLN A 134 30.34 15.99 5.50
C GLN A 134 31.33 14.83 5.59
N ALA A 135 32.41 14.93 4.82
CA ALA A 135 33.56 14.06 4.99
C ALA A 135 34.07 14.29 6.42
N LEU A 136 33.98 13.26 7.25
CA LEU A 136 34.72 13.21 8.51
C LEU A 136 36.21 13.15 8.13
N THR A 137 36.90 14.29 8.23
CA THR A 137 38.37 14.37 8.25
C THR A 137 38.94 13.75 9.51
#